data_AF-A0A2A2DMX0-F1
#
_entry.id   AF-A0A2A2DMX0-F1
#
_cell.length_a   1.000
_cell.length_b   1.000
_cell.length_c   1.000
_cell.angle_alpha   90.00
_cell.angle_beta   90.00
_cell.angle_gamma   90.00
#
_symmetry.space_group_name_H-M   'P 1'
#
loop_
_entity.id
_entity.type
_entity.pdbx_description
1 polymer ?
#
loop_
_entity_poly.entity_id
_entity_poly.type
_entity_poly.pdbx_seq_one_letter_code
_entity_poly.pdbx_strand_id
1 'polypeptide(L)'
;MVRLIDLKENFIWHGNVLRLPGKYPYEKFVDFMVYETQDKDRPYGLIVTSGYKAGLILVQLPRECSSTEGGGIRKDWLVSNWEKWIYPDCNVAEVNFIDRYEARPILP
;
A
#
# COMPACT_ATOMS: atom_id res chain seq x y z
N MET A 1 9.20 6.59 -10.78
CA MET A 1 7.99 6.25 -10.00
C MET A 1 6.81 6.37 -10.92
N VAL A 2 5.90 5.40 -10.89
CA VAL A 2 4.67 5.39 -11.70
C VAL A 2 3.51 5.69 -10.76
N ARG A 3 2.52 6.49 -11.18
CA ARG A 3 1.32 6.72 -10.36
C ARG A 3 0.52 5.41 -10.27
N LEU A 4 -0.06 5.12 -9.10
CA LEU A 4 -0.85 3.91 -8.88
C LEU A 4 -1.94 3.75 -9.94
N ILE A 5 -2.61 4.84 -10.31
CA ILE A 5 -3.68 4.84 -11.31
C ILE A 5 -3.20 4.53 -12.74
N ASP A 6 -1.93 4.78 -13.04
CA ASP A 6 -1.34 4.58 -14.37
C ASP A 6 -0.62 3.22 -14.49
N LEU A 7 -0.60 2.42 -13.42
CA LEU A 7 0.04 1.11 -13.40
C LEU A 7 -0.66 0.18 -14.42
N LYS A 8 0.10 -0.52 -15.26
CA LYS A 8 -0.48 -1.43 -16.26
C LYS A 8 -0.95 -2.74 -15.64
N GLU A 9 -0.28 -3.10 -14.56
CA GLU A 9 -0.52 -4.26 -13.73
C GLU A 9 -1.83 -4.08 -12.95
N ASN A 10 -2.61 -5.15 -12.85
CA ASN A 10 -3.91 -5.12 -12.19
C ASN A 10 -3.86 -5.55 -10.72
N PHE A 11 -2.69 -5.97 -10.23
CA PHE A 11 -2.53 -6.52 -8.90
C PHE A 11 -1.36 -5.87 -8.16
N ILE A 12 -1.58 -5.61 -6.87
CA ILE A 12 -0.59 -5.08 -5.93
C ILE A 12 -0.24 -6.18 -4.95
N TRP A 13 1.03 -6.57 -4.93
CA TRP A 13 1.55 -7.73 -4.19
C TRP A 13 2.15 -7.32 -2.86
N HIS A 14 2.33 -8.29 -1.96
CA HIS A 14 3.10 -8.06 -0.74
C HIS A 14 4.49 -7.51 -1.07
N GLY A 15 5.01 -6.61 -0.25
CA GLY A 15 6.27 -5.92 -0.49
C GLY A 15 6.18 -4.74 -1.47
N ASN A 16 5.12 -4.62 -2.27
CA ASN A 16 4.87 -3.39 -3.02
C ASN A 16 4.51 -2.25 -2.07
N VAL A 17 4.94 -1.03 -2.43
CA VAL A 17 4.83 0.15 -1.58
C VAL A 17 4.07 1.26 -2.31
N LEU A 18 3.18 1.91 -1.57
CA LEU A 18 2.40 3.07 -1.97
C LEU A 18 2.96 4.29 -1.25
N ARG A 19 3.60 5.19 -2.00
CA ARG A 19 4.14 6.45 -1.47
C ARG A 19 3.23 7.62 -1.80
N LEU A 20 2.92 8.42 -0.81
CA LEU A 20 1.93 9.49 -0.96
C LEU A 20 2.20 10.68 -0.03
N PRO A 21 1.65 11.87 -0.33
CA PRO A 21 1.61 12.98 0.62
C PRO A 21 0.97 12.56 1.94
N GLY A 22 1.70 12.78 3.04
CA GLY A 22 1.20 12.54 4.39
C GLY A 22 0.61 13.81 5.00
N LYS A 23 -0.35 13.64 5.91
CA LYS A 23 -0.75 14.69 6.87
C LYS A 23 -0.41 14.23 8.29
N TYR A 24 -0.33 15.20 9.20
CA TYR A 24 -0.10 14.93 10.63
C TYR A 24 -1.00 13.77 11.11
N PRO A 25 -0.45 12.72 11.74
CA PRO A 25 0.88 12.65 12.38
C PRO A 25 2.02 12.12 11.49
N TYR A 26 1.82 11.95 10.18
CA TYR A 26 2.88 11.55 9.25
C TYR A 26 3.76 12.74 8.86
N GLU A 27 4.96 12.44 8.36
CA GLU A 27 5.83 13.40 7.68
C GLU A 27 5.22 13.85 6.33
N LYS A 28 5.95 14.69 5.58
CA LYS A 28 5.51 15.21 4.27
C LYS A 28 5.11 14.07 3.29
N PHE A 29 5.77 12.92 3.40
CA PHE A 29 5.43 11.72 2.67
C PHE A 29 5.39 10.53 3.60
N VAL A 30 4.52 9.58 3.29
CA VAL A 30 4.43 8.30 4.00
C VAL A 30 4.42 7.16 2.99
N ASP A 31 4.98 6.03 3.40
CA ASP A 31 4.97 4.77 2.66
C ASP A 31 4.07 3.76 3.37
N PHE A 32 3.12 3.21 2.60
CA PHE A 32 2.31 2.08 2.99
C PHE A 32 2.71 0.85 2.17
N MET A 33 3.18 -0.20 2.83
CA MET A 33 3.56 -1.45 2.19
C MET A 33 2.43 -2.48 2.31
N VAL A 34 2.17 -3.22 1.23
CA VAL A 34 1.25 -4.37 1.29
C VAL A 34 1.93 -5.52 2.02
N TYR A 35 1.21 -6.18 2.93
CA TYR A 35 1.68 -7.38 3.62
C TYR A 35 0.58 -8.45 3.66
N GLU A 36 1.00 -9.70 3.86
CA GLU A 36 0.08 -10.83 4.07
C GLU A 36 -0.21 -10.99 5.55
N THR A 37 -1.49 -11.11 5.89
CA THR A 37 -1.95 -11.15 7.29
C THR A 37 -1.97 -12.56 7.86
N GLN A 38 -1.89 -13.58 7.01
CA GLN A 38 -2.16 -14.99 7.33
C GLN A 38 -3.62 -15.28 7.76
N ASP A 39 -4.52 -14.29 7.63
CA ASP A 39 -5.95 -14.42 7.87
C ASP A 39 -6.68 -14.73 6.56
N LYS A 40 -7.49 -15.81 6.54
CA LYS A 40 -8.24 -16.22 5.33
C LYS A 40 -9.34 -15.23 4.94
N ASP A 41 -9.91 -14.52 5.91
CA ASP A 41 -10.99 -13.55 5.69
C ASP A 41 -10.44 -12.15 5.37
N ARG A 42 -9.18 -11.91 5.69
CA ARG A 42 -8.48 -10.64 5.45
C ARG A 42 -7.05 -10.84 4.97
N PRO A 43 -6.82 -11.52 3.82
CA PRO A 43 -5.50 -12.04 3.43
C PRO A 43 -4.43 -10.96 3.24
N TYR A 44 -4.83 -9.72 2.98
CA TYR A 44 -3.92 -8.60 2.73
C TYR A 44 -4.22 -7.42 3.64
N GLY A 45 -3.16 -6.69 3.99
CA GLY A 45 -3.24 -5.42 4.67
C GLY A 45 -2.18 -4.45 4.21
N LEU A 46 -2.24 -3.22 4.72
CA LEU A 46 -1.18 -2.22 4.59
C LEU A 46 -0.54 -1.98 5.95
N ILE A 47 0.79 -1.87 5.96
CA ILE A 47 1.59 -1.49 7.11
C ILE A 47 2.35 -0.20 6.77
N VAL A 48 2.48 0.70 7.74
CA VAL A 48 3.29 1.91 7.58
C VAL A 48 4.76 1.51 7.64
N THR A 49 5.57 1.90 6.66
CA THR A 49 6.98 1.49 6.56
C THR A 49 7.99 2.63 6.56
N SER A 50 7.53 3.88 6.71
CA SER A 50 8.39 5.06 6.79
C SER A 50 8.10 5.90 8.03
N GLY A 51 9.11 6.66 8.46
CA GLY A 51 8.94 7.71 9.45
C GLY A 51 8.62 7.19 10.85
N TYR A 52 8.14 8.10 11.71
CA TYR A 52 7.90 7.82 13.12
C TYR A 52 6.79 6.78 13.37
N LYS A 53 5.88 6.61 12.39
CA LYS A 53 4.77 5.64 12.47
C LYS A 53 5.11 4.28 11.85
N ALA A 54 6.35 4.07 11.40
CA ALA A 54 6.77 2.80 10.82
C ALA A 54 6.54 1.62 11.78
N GLY A 55 6.08 0.50 11.24
CA GLY A 55 5.74 -0.72 11.99
C GLY A 55 4.30 -0.80 12.47
N LEU A 56 3.50 0.25 12.30
CA LEU A 56 2.07 0.22 12.63
C LEU A 56 1.26 -0.38 11.47
N ILE A 57 0.37 -1.33 11.80
CA ILE A 57 -0.66 -1.81 10.86
C ILE A 57 -1.60 -0.65 10.56
N LEU A 58 -1.69 -0.27 9.30
CA LEU A 58 -2.64 0.76 8.85
C LEU A 58 -4.04 0.16 8.76
N VAL A 59 -4.17 -0.95 8.02
CA VAL A 59 -5.47 -1.60 7.79
C VAL A 59 -5.27 -3.05 7.36
N GLN A 60 -6.20 -3.92 7.76
CA GLN A 60 -6.41 -5.25 7.16
C GLN A 60 -7.65 -5.18 6.28
N LEU A 61 -7.47 -5.45 4.99
CA LEU A 61 -8.49 -5.25 3.97
C LEU A 61 -9.48 -6.43 3.92
N PRO A 62 -10.73 -6.17 3.50
CA PRO A 62 -11.72 -7.24 3.36
C PRO A 62 -11.36 -8.16 2.18
N ARG A 63 -11.81 -9.42 2.26
CA ARG A 63 -11.57 -10.45 1.23
C ARG A 63 -11.94 -10.03 -0.19
N GLU A 64 -12.93 -9.15 -0.35
CA GLU A 64 -13.36 -8.64 -1.65
C GLU A 64 -12.28 -7.86 -2.42
N CYS A 65 -11.23 -7.39 -1.74
CA CYS A 65 -10.11 -6.72 -2.38
C CYS A 65 -9.17 -7.69 -3.13
N SER A 66 -9.21 -8.98 -2.79
CA SER A 66 -8.29 -9.98 -3.31
C SER A 66 -8.60 -10.37 -4.75
N SER A 67 -7.58 -10.75 -5.51
CA SER A 67 -7.79 -11.37 -6.81
C SER A 67 -8.53 -12.71 -6.69
N THR A 68 -9.44 -12.98 -7.63
CA THR A 68 -10.02 -14.32 -7.83
C THR A 68 -9.13 -15.22 -8.70
N GLU A 69 -8.14 -14.63 -9.37
CA GLU A 69 -7.29 -15.26 -10.40
C GLU A 69 -5.84 -15.43 -9.94
N GLY A 70 -5.50 -15.06 -8.70
CA GLY A 70 -4.15 -15.12 -8.15
C GLY A 70 -4.03 -14.52 -6.75
N GLY A 71 -2.80 -14.24 -6.31
CA GLY A 71 -2.54 -13.46 -5.10
C GLY A 71 -2.60 -11.95 -5.35
N GLY A 72 -2.51 -11.17 -4.27
CA GLY A 72 -2.47 -9.71 -4.27
C GLY A 72 -3.84 -9.03 -4.18
N ILE A 73 -3.77 -7.72 -4.01
CA ILE A 73 -4.92 -6.81 -3.97
C ILE A 73 -5.21 -6.35 -5.40
N ARG A 74 -6.48 -6.37 -5.83
CA ARG A 74 -6.87 -5.81 -7.13
C ARG A 74 -6.72 -4.29 -7.12
N LYS A 75 -5.99 -3.76 -8.11
CA LYS A 75 -5.71 -2.32 -8.26
C LYS A 75 -7.00 -1.51 -8.38
N ASP A 76 -7.94 -1.97 -9.19
CA ASP A 76 -9.24 -1.31 -9.42
C ASP A 76 -10.04 -1.15 -8.12
N TRP A 77 -10.07 -2.20 -7.29
CA TRP A 77 -10.70 -2.18 -5.97
C TRP A 77 -9.98 -1.19 -5.07
N LEU A 78 -8.65 -1.26 -4.99
CA LEU A 78 -7.84 -0.36 -4.15
C LEU A 78 -8.06 1.11 -4.51
N VAL A 79 -8.09 1.43 -5.81
CA VAL A 79 -8.34 2.79 -6.31
C VAL A 79 -9.76 3.26 -5.97
N SER A 80 -10.76 2.41 -6.20
CA SER A 80 -12.17 2.75 -5.96
C SER A 80 -12.52 2.85 -4.47
N ASN A 81 -11.74 2.20 -3.60
CA ASN A 81 -11.98 2.11 -2.16
C ASN A 81 -10.98 2.92 -1.32
N TRP A 82 -10.12 3.70 -1.98
CA TRP A 82 -8.99 4.38 -1.36
C TRP A 82 -9.38 5.23 -0.14
N GLU A 83 -10.32 6.15 -0.34
CA GLU A 83 -10.77 7.08 0.71
C GLU A 83 -11.41 6.33 1.88
N LYS A 84 -12.19 5.29 1.58
CA LYS A 84 -12.94 4.52 2.58
C LYS A 84 -12.03 3.66 3.46
N TRP A 85 -11.02 3.02 2.87
CA TRP A 85 -10.26 1.97 3.54
C TRP A 85 -8.81 2.33 3.84
N ILE A 86 -8.20 3.20 3.04
CA ILE A 86 -6.76 3.45 3.12
C ILE A 86 -6.47 4.79 3.77
N TYR A 87 -6.74 5.88 3.05
CA TYR A 87 -6.34 7.20 3.52
C TYR A 87 -7.15 8.32 2.88
N PRO A 88 -8.19 8.84 3.57
CA PRO A 88 -9.07 9.87 3.02
C PRO A 88 -8.39 11.23 2.83
N ASP A 89 -7.26 11.46 3.51
CA ASP A 89 -6.53 12.73 3.47
C ASP A 89 -5.65 12.93 2.23
N CYS A 90 -5.55 11.94 1.35
CA CYS A 90 -4.77 11.98 0.12
C CYS A 90 -5.62 11.49 -1.05
N ASN A 91 -5.61 12.22 -2.17
CA ASN A 91 -6.23 11.73 -3.40
C ASN A 91 -5.42 10.56 -3.96
N VAL A 92 -6.09 9.48 -4.38
CA VAL A 92 -5.43 8.30 -4.94
C VAL A 92 -4.61 8.60 -6.21
N ALA A 93 -4.94 9.66 -6.94
CA ALA A 93 -4.19 10.11 -8.11
C ALA A 93 -2.79 10.66 -7.77
N GLU A 94 -2.53 10.99 -6.50
CA GLU A 94 -1.23 11.46 -6.01
C GLU A 94 -0.36 10.30 -5.47
N VAL A 95 -0.90 9.09 -5.42
CA VAL A 95 -0.21 7.91 -4.89
C VAL A 95 0.74 7.36 -5.93
N ASN A 96 2.00 7.19 -5.54
CA ASN A 96 3.04 6.57 -6.35
C ASN A 96 3.22 5.11 -5.96
N PHE A 97 3.39 4.27 -6.97
CA PHE A 97 3.77 2.87 -6.82
C PHE A 97 5.29 2.71 -6.82
N ILE A 98 5.79 1.89 -5.89
CA ILE A 98 7.17 1.45 -5.78
C ILE A 98 7.13 -0.08 -5.72
N ASP A 99 7.89 -0.73 -6.60
CA ASP A 99 7.89 -2.19 -6.71
C ASP A 99 8.35 -2.88 -5.42
N ARG A 100 9.47 -2.43 -4.84
CA ARG A 100 10.00 -2.95 -3.57
C ARG A 100 11.02 -2.00 -2.99
N TYR A 101 11.30 -2.14 -1.69
CA TYR A 101 12.52 -1.61 -1.14
C TYR A 101 13.71 -2.51 -1.50
N GLU A 102 14.82 -1.87 -1.85
CA GLU A 102 16.09 -2.54 -2.02
C GLU A 102 16.87 -2.45 -0.72
N ALA A 103 17.18 -3.60 -0.12
CA ALA A 103 18.16 -3.67 0.95
C ALA A 103 19.53 -3.33 0.34
N ARG A 104 20.12 -2.22 0.80
CA ARG A 104 21.44 -1.76 0.36
C ARG A 104 22.46 -2.04 1.45
N PRO A 105 23.74 -2.29 1.09
CA PRO A 105 24.79 -2.42 2.08
C PRO A 105 24.90 -1.15 2.92
N ILE A 106 25.06 -1.31 4.23
CA ILE A 106 25.41 -0.21 5.12
C ILE A 106 26.90 0.04 4.91
N LEU A 107 27.23 1.17 4.28
CA LEU A 107 28.62 1.61 4.18
C LEU A 107 29.04 2.18 5.55
N PRO A 108 30.23 1.81 6.04
CA PRO A 108 30.77 2.30 7.32
C PRO A 108 31.05 3.81 7.30
#